data_AF-A0A2V8GFM4-F1
#
_entry.id   AF-A0A2V8GFM4-F1
#
_cell.length_a   1.000
_cell.length_b   1.000
_cell.length_c   1.000
_cell.angle_alpha   90.00
_cell.angle_beta   90.00
_cell.angle_gamma   90.00
#
_symmetry.space_group_name_H-M   'P 1'
#
loop_
_entity.id
_entity.type
_entity.pdbx_description
1 polymer ?
#
loop_
_entity_poly.entity_id
_entity_poly.type
_entity_poly.pdbx_seq_one_letter_code
_entity_poly.pdbx_strand_id
1 'polypeptide(L)'
;MDRRPGVQRDEAVPLRGLPRSSGAAQLRLRVPPGGAEAARRPRDEHRDHEVISTTKVASWFDLRVSLTRRQFIWTAAAASLSLPGLAPSEVEGQERNEASRGGSPFQHGVASGDPLGDRIILWTRVTPREPSVNQSLTLRWRVGTDPQLQRTVSSGTVETGAARDYTVKVDAGGLMPGATYYYAFDIDGAQSPIGRTKTFPASGATRMRFALVSCSNYPAGFFNVYASMAKRPDLDAIVHVGDYIYEFGEGEYGAGLEINRVPEPPREAVALSDYRLRYATYRTDPDLQEAHRLFPFIAVWDDHEICNDAWAGGAINHNPEKGEGDWATRKAAAYRAYREWMPR
;
A
#
# COMPACT_ATOMS: atom_id res chain seq x y z
N MET A 1 -55.16 -17.59 27.41
CA MET A 1 -54.41 -18.20 28.54
C MET A 1 -53.12 -18.73 27.95
N ASP A 2 -52.08 -17.89 27.85
CA ASP A 2 -51.05 -17.60 28.88
C ASP A 2 -50.15 -18.83 29.13
N ARG A 3 -48.81 -18.84 29.04
CA ARG A 3 -47.74 -17.82 28.83
C ARG A 3 -46.46 -18.55 28.37
N ARG A 4 -45.61 -17.85 27.61
CA ARG A 4 -44.17 -18.18 27.45
C ARG A 4 -43.41 -17.93 28.77
N PRO A 5 -42.26 -18.59 28.96
CA PRO A 5 -41.04 -17.89 29.38
C PRO A 5 -39.92 -18.20 28.36
N GLY A 6 -38.95 -17.35 28.02
CA GLY A 6 -38.37 -16.22 28.73
C GLY A 6 -36.87 -16.33 28.47
N VAL A 7 -36.33 -15.42 27.65
CA VAL A 7 -34.91 -15.31 27.27
C VAL A 7 -34.04 -15.18 28.52
N GLN A 8 -33.02 -16.04 28.68
CA GLN A 8 -31.95 -15.83 29.65
C GLN A 8 -30.85 -14.97 29.05
N ARG A 9 -30.48 -13.96 29.82
CA ARG A 9 -29.49 -12.92 29.52
C ARG A 9 -28.08 -13.41 29.82
N ASP A 10 -27.13 -12.82 29.10
CA ASP A 10 -25.68 -12.92 29.32
C ASP A 10 -25.30 -12.64 30.78
N GLU A 11 -24.56 -13.57 31.41
CA GLU A 11 -23.82 -13.32 32.64
C GLU A 11 -22.33 -13.13 32.31
N ALA A 12 -21.82 -11.93 32.62
CA ALA A 12 -20.42 -11.58 32.53
C ALA A 12 -19.64 -12.12 33.75
N VAL A 13 -18.57 -12.87 33.49
CA VAL A 13 -17.61 -13.33 34.51
C VAL A 13 -16.62 -12.19 34.83
N PRO A 14 -16.44 -11.77 36.09
CA PRO A 14 -15.56 -10.66 36.43
C PRO A 14 -14.10 -11.12 36.60
N LEU A 15 -13.18 -10.57 35.79
CA LEU A 15 -11.75 -10.61 36.07
C LEU A 15 -11.38 -9.47 37.04
N ARG A 16 -10.94 -9.82 38.26
CA ARG A 16 -10.39 -8.88 39.25
C ARG A 16 -8.90 -8.68 39.00
N GLY A 17 -8.48 -7.42 38.96
CA GLY A 17 -7.10 -6.98 39.21
C GLY A 17 -6.47 -6.20 38.07
N LEU A 18 -6.60 -4.87 38.10
CA LEU A 18 -5.62 -3.82 37.73
C LEU A 18 -6.32 -2.44 37.71
N PRO A 19 -5.62 -1.32 37.97
CA PRO A 19 -6.23 -0.07 38.40
C PRO A 19 -6.89 0.72 37.26
N ARG A 20 -7.99 1.39 37.60
CA ARG A 20 -8.73 2.30 36.73
C ARG A 20 -7.89 3.55 36.41
N SER A 21 -7.64 3.80 35.12
CA SER A 21 -7.42 5.15 34.61
C SER A 21 -8.37 5.42 33.45
N SER A 22 -8.86 6.65 33.45
CA SER A 22 -9.99 7.18 32.69
C SER A 22 -9.64 7.53 31.25
N GLY A 23 -10.54 7.20 30.33
CA GLY A 23 -10.58 7.77 28.97
C GLY A 23 -10.76 6.75 27.86
N ALA A 24 -11.91 6.04 27.82
CA ALA A 24 -12.23 5.19 26.68
C ALA A 24 -12.57 6.06 25.46
N ALA A 25 -11.64 6.20 24.52
CA ALA A 25 -11.94 6.68 23.18
C ALA A 25 -12.87 5.66 22.49
N GLN A 26 -14.13 6.04 22.26
CA GLN A 26 -15.06 5.22 21.48
C GLN A 26 -14.78 5.42 19.99
N LEU A 27 -14.35 4.36 19.31
CA LEU A 27 -14.34 4.28 17.86
C LEU A 27 -15.80 4.24 17.36
N ARG A 28 -16.32 5.35 16.83
CA ARG A 28 -17.62 5.38 16.16
C ARG A 28 -17.44 5.15 14.66
N LEU A 29 -17.62 3.91 14.22
CA LEU A 29 -17.80 3.60 12.79
C LEU A 29 -19.20 4.09 12.37
N ARG A 30 -19.28 4.94 11.35
CA ARG A 30 -20.56 5.41 10.80
C ARG A 30 -20.79 4.68 9.47
N VAL A 31 -21.59 3.62 9.50
CA VAL A 31 -22.07 2.92 8.30
C VAL A 31 -23.39 3.61 7.87
N PRO A 32 -23.55 4.07 6.62
CA PRO A 32 -24.82 4.61 6.15
C PRO A 32 -25.88 3.48 6.09
N PRO A 33 -27.15 3.73 6.45
CA PRO A 33 -28.18 2.71 6.37
C PRO A 33 -28.53 2.42 4.90
N GLY A 34 -28.06 1.28 4.39
CA GLY A 34 -28.59 0.65 3.19
C GLY A 34 -29.83 -0.16 3.57
N GLY A 35 -30.99 0.21 3.01
CA GLY A 35 -32.26 -0.47 3.24
C GLY A 35 -32.21 -1.91 2.75
N ALA A 36 -32.56 -2.83 3.65
CA ALA A 36 -32.90 -4.20 3.31
C ALA A 36 -34.35 -4.24 2.84
N GLU A 37 -34.60 -4.57 1.58
CA GLU A 37 -35.88 -5.13 1.18
C GLU A 37 -35.66 -6.21 0.11
N ALA A 38 -35.94 -7.44 0.52
CA ALA A 38 -35.98 -8.60 -0.35
C ALA A 38 -37.26 -8.54 -1.18
N ALA A 39 -37.11 -8.44 -2.51
CA ALA A 39 -38.23 -8.59 -3.43
C ALA A 39 -37.96 -9.72 -4.43
N ARG A 40 -38.94 -10.62 -4.50
CA ARG A 40 -39.00 -11.84 -5.31
C ARG A 40 -38.90 -11.52 -6.81
N ARG A 41 -38.16 -12.35 -7.55
CA ARG A 41 -38.15 -12.35 -9.03
C ARG A 41 -39.46 -12.92 -9.60
N PRO A 42 -39.93 -12.37 -10.73
CA PRO A 42 -40.47 -13.18 -11.82
C PRO A 42 -39.60 -13.07 -13.08
N ARG A 43 -39.71 -14.10 -13.94
CA ARG A 43 -39.05 -14.22 -15.24
C ARG A 43 -39.71 -13.35 -16.31
N ASP A 44 -38.88 -13.06 -17.30
CA ASP A 44 -39.12 -12.84 -18.73
C ASP A 44 -39.28 -11.42 -19.32
N GLU A 45 -38.61 -11.34 -20.49
CA GLU A 45 -38.72 -10.45 -21.65
C GLU A 45 -37.90 -9.15 -21.74
N HIS A 46 -37.11 -9.12 -22.84
CA HIS A 46 -36.41 -7.98 -23.42
C HIS A 46 -37.30 -6.76 -23.61
N ARG A 47 -36.79 -5.57 -23.24
CA ARG A 47 -37.00 -4.31 -23.97
C ARG A 47 -35.99 -3.25 -23.52
N ASP A 48 -35.34 -2.64 -24.51
CA ASP A 48 -34.60 -1.38 -24.39
C ASP A 48 -35.48 -0.29 -23.79
N HIS A 49 -34.97 0.51 -22.83
CA HIS A 49 -35.38 1.91 -22.68
C HIS A 49 -34.34 2.75 -21.89
N GLU A 50 -33.95 3.82 -22.57
CA GLU A 50 -33.53 5.15 -22.11
C GLU A 50 -33.96 5.53 -20.68
N VAL A 51 -33.01 6.02 -19.87
CA VAL A 51 -33.29 6.62 -18.55
C VAL A 51 -32.84 8.08 -18.54
N ILE A 52 -33.83 8.96 -18.66
CA ILE A 52 -33.77 10.37 -18.28
C ILE A 52 -33.92 10.44 -16.76
N SER A 53 -32.92 10.97 -16.06
CA SER A 53 -33.05 11.34 -14.65
C SER A 53 -33.15 12.87 -14.55
N THR A 54 -34.30 13.33 -14.07
CA THR A 54 -34.51 14.72 -13.64
C THR A 54 -34.35 14.77 -12.12
N THR A 55 -33.56 15.71 -11.61
CA THR A 55 -33.61 16.12 -10.21
C THR A 55 -33.64 17.63 -10.15
N LYS A 56 -34.65 18.15 -9.44
CA LYS A 56 -34.94 19.56 -9.26
C LYS A 56 -33.82 20.26 -8.48
N VAL A 57 -33.62 21.50 -8.91
CA VAL A 57 -32.54 22.44 -8.59
C VAL A 57 -32.69 23.06 -7.21
N ALA A 58 -31.57 23.20 -6.49
CA ALA A 58 -31.29 24.39 -5.69
C ALA A 58 -29.99 25.01 -6.26
N SER A 59 -30.12 26.22 -6.83
CA SER A 59 -29.02 27.04 -7.38
C SER A 59 -28.05 27.42 -6.25
N TRP A 60 -26.78 27.76 -6.46
CA TRP A 60 -26.30 28.98 -7.11
C TRP A 60 -24.92 28.78 -7.78
N PHE A 61 -24.82 29.26 -9.03
CA PHE A 61 -23.67 29.31 -9.97
C PHE A 61 -23.12 27.99 -10.53
N ASP A 62 -23.68 27.59 -11.68
CA ASP A 62 -23.15 26.53 -12.55
C ASP A 62 -22.83 27.19 -13.91
N LEU A 63 -21.54 27.42 -14.21
CA LEU A 63 -21.11 27.82 -15.55
C LEU A 63 -20.95 26.54 -16.38
N ARG A 64 -21.99 26.15 -17.12
CA ARG A 64 -21.95 24.97 -18.01
C ARG A 64 -21.52 25.39 -19.40
N VAL A 65 -20.31 25.00 -19.79
CA VAL A 65 -19.90 24.97 -21.20
C VAL A 65 -20.09 23.55 -21.70
N SER A 66 -21.05 23.34 -22.60
CA SER A 66 -21.24 22.07 -23.30
C SER A 66 -20.38 22.05 -24.56
N LEU A 67 -19.29 21.28 -24.57
CA LEU A 67 -18.51 20.98 -25.78
C LEU A 67 -18.79 19.56 -26.23
N THR A 68 -19.11 19.40 -27.51
CA THR A 68 -19.31 18.06 -28.10
C THR A 68 -17.95 17.38 -28.36
N ARG A 69 -17.94 16.04 -28.39
CA ARG A 69 -16.73 15.20 -28.59
C ARG A 69 -15.88 15.59 -29.82
N ARG A 70 -16.47 16.26 -30.81
CA ARG A 70 -15.79 16.77 -32.02
C ARG A 70 -15.21 18.19 -31.90
N GLN A 71 -15.57 18.98 -30.88
CA GLN A 71 -15.04 20.33 -30.64
C GLN A 71 -13.80 20.34 -29.70
N PHE A 72 -13.57 19.25 -28.96
CA PHE A 72 -12.36 19.07 -28.14
C PHE A 72 -11.10 18.75 -28.96
N ILE A 73 -11.26 18.10 -30.12
CA ILE A 73 -10.14 17.68 -30.98
C ILE A 73 -9.59 18.85 -31.83
N TRP A 74 -10.34 19.93 -32.02
CA TRP A 74 -9.91 21.10 -32.79
C TRP A 74 -9.30 22.24 -31.95
N THR A 75 -9.45 22.20 -30.62
CA THR A 75 -8.92 23.25 -29.71
C THR A 75 -7.50 22.98 -29.19
N ALA A 76 -6.91 21.81 -29.49
CA ALA A 76 -5.53 21.48 -29.13
C ALA A 76 -4.48 21.78 -30.23
N ALA A 77 -4.88 22.38 -31.37
CA ALA A 77 -4.00 22.61 -32.52
C ALA A 77 -3.67 24.08 -32.82
N ALA A 78 -4.01 25.03 -31.94
CA ALA A 78 -3.85 26.46 -32.21
C ALA A 78 -3.22 27.25 -31.05
N ALA A 79 -2.08 26.79 -30.55
CA ALA A 79 -1.23 27.57 -29.65
C ALA A 79 0.26 27.41 -30.02
N SER A 80 0.59 27.68 -31.28
CA SER A 80 1.98 27.78 -31.75
C SER A 80 2.09 28.91 -32.77
N LEU A 81 2.26 30.14 -32.29
CA LEU A 81 2.70 31.29 -33.09
C LEU A 81 3.83 32.02 -32.36
N SER A 82 5.05 31.67 -32.77
CA SER A 82 6.18 32.55 -33.12
C SER A 82 6.61 33.67 -32.17
N LEU A 83 7.82 33.54 -31.58
CA LEU A 83 8.75 34.65 -31.37
C LEU A 83 10.18 34.24 -31.81
N PRO A 84 10.99 35.16 -32.38
CA PRO A 84 12.20 34.82 -33.12
C PRO A 84 13.51 34.91 -32.30
N GLY A 85 14.45 34.02 -32.62
CA GLY A 85 15.89 34.29 -32.71
C GLY A 85 16.66 34.66 -31.45
N LEU A 86 17.22 33.64 -30.77
CA LEU A 86 18.49 33.76 -30.05
C LEU A 86 19.33 32.50 -30.33
N ALA A 87 20.61 32.72 -30.63
CA ALA A 87 21.59 31.72 -31.09
C ALA A 87 21.77 30.55 -30.11
N PRO A 88 22.10 29.35 -30.58
CA PRO A 88 22.46 28.25 -29.70
C PRO A 88 23.84 28.52 -29.09
N SER A 89 23.88 28.83 -27.79
CA SER A 89 25.08 28.69 -26.99
C SER A 89 25.30 27.20 -26.73
N GLU A 90 26.48 26.71 -27.10
CA GLU A 90 26.98 25.37 -26.80
C GLU A 90 26.92 25.13 -25.29
N VAL A 91 25.95 24.33 -24.85
CA VAL A 91 25.95 23.78 -23.49
C VAL A 91 26.84 22.55 -23.53
N GLU A 92 28.01 22.69 -22.93
CA GLU A 92 28.96 21.62 -22.66
C GLU A 92 28.26 20.39 -22.09
N GLY A 93 28.66 19.24 -22.60
CA GLY A 93 28.03 17.95 -22.37
C GLY A 93 27.86 17.64 -20.89
N GLN A 94 26.60 17.66 -20.47
CA GLN A 94 26.19 16.98 -19.26
C GLN A 94 26.37 15.48 -19.52
N GLU A 95 27.41 14.90 -18.91
CA GLU A 95 27.65 13.47 -18.91
C GLU A 95 26.35 12.76 -18.51
N ARG A 96 25.65 12.20 -19.51
CA ARG A 96 24.53 11.31 -19.27
C ARG A 96 25.12 10.08 -18.61
N ASN A 97 25.01 10.04 -17.29
CA ASN A 97 25.27 8.87 -16.45
C ASN A 97 24.96 7.58 -17.22
N GLU A 98 25.99 6.75 -17.41
CA GLU A 98 25.87 5.39 -17.95
C GLU A 98 24.93 4.50 -17.11
N ALA A 99 24.51 4.97 -15.92
CA ALA A 99 23.42 4.41 -15.11
C ALA A 99 22.06 4.35 -15.82
N SER A 100 21.88 5.07 -16.93
CA SER A 100 20.61 5.11 -17.69
C SER A 100 20.39 3.93 -18.65
N ARG A 101 21.36 3.01 -18.81
CA ARG A 101 21.21 1.82 -19.68
C ARG A 101 20.47 0.63 -19.06
N GLY A 102 20.02 0.73 -17.81
CA GLY A 102 18.88 -0.08 -17.36
C GLY A 102 18.23 0.56 -16.16
N GLY A 103 16.95 0.30 -15.98
CA GLY A 103 16.08 1.09 -15.10
C GLY A 103 16.56 1.24 -13.66
N SER A 104 15.82 2.06 -12.92
CA SER A 104 16.07 2.30 -11.49
C SER A 104 16.20 0.98 -10.71
N PRO A 105 17.19 0.85 -9.80
CA PRO A 105 17.29 -0.32 -8.94
C PRO A 105 16.15 -0.40 -7.92
N PHE A 106 15.44 0.71 -7.67
CA PHE A 106 14.34 0.80 -6.71
C PHE A 106 12.98 0.49 -7.35
N GLN A 107 12.86 -0.70 -7.96
CA GLN A 107 11.67 -1.11 -8.72
C GLN A 107 10.40 -1.25 -7.87
N HIS A 108 10.55 -1.45 -6.56
CA HIS A 108 9.46 -1.69 -5.60
C HIS A 108 9.17 -0.46 -4.72
N GLY A 109 9.72 0.70 -5.11
CA GLY A 109 9.55 1.96 -4.41
C GLY A 109 10.23 2.01 -3.05
N VAL A 110 9.71 2.89 -2.21
CA VAL A 110 10.14 3.09 -0.81
C VAL A 110 8.93 3.03 0.09
N ALA A 111 9.15 2.77 1.37
CA ALA A 111 8.10 2.79 2.37
C ALA A 111 8.63 3.30 3.71
N SER A 112 7.71 3.73 4.55
CA SER A 112 7.98 3.99 5.95
C SER A 112 6.90 3.38 6.82
N GLY A 113 7.16 3.15 8.10
CA GLY A 113 6.18 2.56 8.98
C GLY A 113 6.57 2.60 10.44
N ASP A 114 5.66 2.10 11.27
CA ASP A 114 5.75 2.05 12.74
C ASP A 114 6.30 3.36 13.34
N PRO A 115 5.62 4.51 13.10
CA PRO A 115 6.08 5.81 13.57
C PRO A 115 6.06 5.88 15.09
N LEU A 116 7.15 6.36 15.66
CA LEU A 116 7.25 6.74 17.07
C LEU A 116 7.45 8.25 17.20
N GLY A 117 7.60 8.73 18.44
CA GLY A 117 7.82 10.14 18.72
C GLY A 117 9.13 10.68 18.17
N ASP A 118 10.17 9.86 18.13
CA ASP A 118 11.54 10.29 17.84
C ASP A 118 12.20 9.53 16.68
N ARG A 119 11.47 8.58 16.08
CA ARG A 119 12.00 7.68 15.06
C ARG A 119 10.92 7.09 14.16
N ILE A 120 11.38 6.50 13.06
CA ILE A 120 10.52 5.86 12.08
C ILE A 120 11.27 4.76 11.33
N ILE A 121 10.57 3.68 10.95
CA ILE A 121 11.15 2.67 10.07
C ILE A 121 11.14 3.20 8.64
N LEU A 122 12.29 3.13 7.96
CA LEU A 122 12.43 3.35 6.53
C LEU A 122 12.73 2.02 5.83
N TRP A 123 12.08 1.77 4.70
CA TRP A 123 12.19 0.52 3.94
C TRP A 123 12.37 0.78 2.45
N THR A 124 13.16 -0.06 1.79
CA THR A 124 13.16 -0.24 0.33
C THR A 124 13.71 -1.62 -0.03
N ARG A 125 13.60 -2.00 -1.30
CA ARG A 125 14.28 -3.17 -1.88
C ARG A 125 15.09 -2.72 -3.09
N VAL A 126 16.35 -3.14 -3.12
CA VAL A 126 17.23 -2.94 -4.28
C VAL A 126 17.11 -4.15 -5.20
N THR A 127 16.94 -3.91 -6.50
CA THR A 127 16.92 -4.95 -7.52
C THR A 127 18.27 -4.93 -8.25
N PRO A 128 19.23 -5.82 -7.86
CA PRO A 128 20.51 -5.90 -8.55
C PRO A 128 20.32 -6.42 -9.97
N ARG A 129 21.15 -5.94 -10.91
CA ARG A 129 21.16 -6.42 -12.31
C ARG A 129 21.61 -7.88 -12.40
N GLU A 130 22.63 -8.21 -11.62
CA GLU A 130 23.23 -9.54 -11.53
C GLU A 130 23.24 -9.96 -10.06
N PRO A 131 22.13 -10.51 -9.54
CA PRO A 131 22.07 -11.00 -8.17
C PRO A 131 23.05 -12.16 -7.98
N SER A 132 23.79 -12.16 -6.88
CA SER A 132 24.59 -13.30 -6.46
C SER A 132 24.44 -13.56 -4.96
N VAL A 133 24.55 -14.83 -4.56
CA VAL A 133 24.35 -15.27 -3.17
C VAL A 133 25.34 -14.63 -2.18
N ASN A 134 26.52 -14.23 -2.66
CA ASN A 134 27.58 -13.62 -1.85
C ASN A 134 27.67 -12.10 -2.04
N GLN A 135 26.75 -11.50 -2.79
CA GLN A 135 26.73 -10.05 -2.99
C GLN A 135 26.20 -9.34 -1.76
N SER A 136 27.00 -8.43 -1.21
CA SER A 136 26.57 -7.40 -0.26
C SER A 136 26.43 -6.07 -0.98
N LEU A 137 25.35 -5.35 -0.73
CA LEU A 137 25.07 -4.03 -1.25
C LEU A 137 24.96 -3.05 -0.09
N THR A 138 25.68 -1.93 -0.16
CA THR A 138 25.62 -0.86 0.84
C THR A 138 24.82 0.30 0.27
N LEU A 139 23.72 0.66 0.93
CA LEU A 139 22.91 1.82 0.60
C LEU A 139 23.27 2.96 1.56
N ARG A 140 23.21 4.19 1.06
CA ARG A 140 23.06 5.37 1.92
C ARG A 140 21.57 5.68 2.09
N TRP A 141 21.19 6.16 3.26
CA TRP A 141 19.85 6.66 3.54
C TRP A 141 19.92 8.03 4.18
N ARG A 142 18.93 8.87 3.91
CA ARG A 142 18.85 10.24 4.45
C ARG A 142 17.40 10.59 4.78
N VAL A 143 17.22 11.37 5.83
CA VAL A 143 15.97 11.99 6.26
C VAL A 143 16.18 13.49 6.29
N GLY A 144 15.28 14.26 5.66
CA GLY A 144 15.33 15.71 5.61
C GLY A 144 13.99 16.36 5.93
N THR A 145 14.04 17.67 6.19
CA THR A 145 12.88 18.49 6.56
C THR A 145 12.22 19.19 5.37
N ASP A 146 12.76 19.02 4.17
CA ASP A 146 12.22 19.55 2.92
C ASP A 146 12.14 18.47 1.83
N PRO A 147 11.22 18.61 0.85
CA PRO A 147 11.02 17.65 -0.22
C PRO A 147 12.26 17.41 -1.11
N GLN A 148 13.21 18.34 -1.13
CA GLN A 148 14.43 18.27 -1.94
C GLN A 148 15.61 17.67 -1.17
N LEU A 149 15.42 17.31 0.11
CA LEU A 149 16.45 16.79 1.02
C LEU A 149 17.68 17.72 1.18
N GLN A 150 17.50 19.04 1.01
CA GLN A 150 18.56 20.02 1.20
C GLN A 150 18.97 20.14 2.67
N ARG A 151 18.01 19.97 3.59
CA ARG A 151 18.23 20.00 5.04
C ARG A 151 18.07 18.61 5.62
N THR A 152 19.13 17.81 5.50
CA THR A 152 19.22 16.47 6.09
C THR A 152 19.41 16.59 7.61
N VAL A 153 18.62 15.83 8.37
CA VAL A 153 18.62 15.80 9.84
C VAL A 153 19.02 14.44 10.43
N SER A 154 18.93 13.37 9.64
CA SER A 154 19.37 12.03 10.02
C SER A 154 19.83 11.29 8.77
N SER A 155 20.92 10.53 8.86
CA SER A 155 21.47 9.79 7.73
C SER A 155 22.38 8.67 8.18
N GLY A 156 22.67 7.75 7.27
CA GLY A 156 23.61 6.67 7.52
C GLY A 156 23.76 5.74 6.34
N THR A 157 24.37 4.58 6.60
CA THR A 157 24.47 3.48 5.65
C THR A 157 23.79 2.24 6.20
N VAL A 158 23.38 1.33 5.30
CA VAL A 158 22.82 0.03 5.65
C VAL A 158 23.22 -0.99 4.58
N GLU A 159 23.55 -2.20 5.02
CA GLU A 159 23.90 -3.30 4.12
C GLU A 159 22.73 -4.25 3.87
N THR A 160 22.68 -4.84 2.69
CA THR A 160 21.72 -5.88 2.33
C THR A 160 22.31 -6.88 1.34
N GLY A 161 21.60 -8.00 1.12
CA GLY A 161 22.04 -9.06 0.22
C GLY A 161 20.96 -10.11 -0.01
N ALA A 162 21.29 -11.14 -0.77
CA ALA A 162 20.38 -12.22 -1.17
C ALA A 162 19.68 -12.92 0.01
N ALA A 163 20.36 -13.00 1.16
CA ALA A 163 19.82 -13.60 2.38
C ALA A 163 18.52 -12.93 2.85
N ARG A 164 18.29 -11.64 2.56
CA ARG A 164 17.07 -10.90 2.92
C ARG A 164 16.37 -10.30 1.71
N ASP A 165 16.57 -10.92 0.55
CA ASP A 165 15.99 -10.47 -0.71
C ASP A 165 16.31 -9.01 -1.05
N TYR A 166 17.52 -8.55 -0.68
CA TYR A 166 17.99 -7.19 -0.93
C TYR A 166 17.07 -6.08 -0.36
N THR A 167 16.22 -6.43 0.61
CA THR A 167 15.40 -5.48 1.37
C THR A 167 16.26 -4.79 2.43
N VAL A 168 15.96 -3.54 2.75
CA VAL A 168 16.56 -2.81 3.88
C VAL A 168 15.49 -2.30 4.80
N LYS A 169 15.81 -2.24 6.10
CA LYS A 169 15.01 -1.57 7.13
C LYS A 169 15.93 -0.80 8.04
N VAL A 170 15.62 0.47 8.23
CA VAL A 170 16.39 1.39 9.06
C VAL A 170 15.46 1.96 10.12
N ASP A 171 15.83 1.85 11.40
CA ASP A 171 15.18 2.58 12.49
C ASP A 171 15.80 3.98 12.59
N ALA A 172 15.27 4.93 11.83
CA ALA A 172 15.83 6.27 11.68
C ALA A 172 15.40 7.15 12.84
N GLY A 173 16.30 7.35 13.82
CA GLY A 173 16.06 8.16 15.02
C GLY A 173 16.56 9.60 14.92
N GLY A 174 16.43 10.31 16.05
CA GLY A 174 16.83 11.72 16.20
C GLY A 174 15.82 12.71 15.61
N LEU A 175 14.58 12.27 15.40
CA LEU A 175 13.52 13.05 14.78
C LEU A 175 12.71 13.81 15.83
N MET A 176 12.13 14.93 15.41
CA MET A 176 11.19 15.67 16.24
C MET A 176 9.81 15.01 16.20
N PRO A 177 9.07 15.00 17.32
CA PRO A 177 7.73 14.44 17.37
C PRO A 177 6.70 15.22 16.55
N GLY A 178 5.73 14.50 15.98
CA GLY A 178 4.59 15.07 15.26
C GLY A 178 4.95 15.79 13.95
N ALA A 179 6.15 15.57 13.42
CA ALA A 179 6.70 16.31 12.29
C ALA A 179 6.72 15.48 11.01
N THR A 180 6.49 16.17 9.88
CA THR A 180 6.62 15.58 8.55
C THR A 180 8.08 15.61 8.12
N TYR A 181 8.54 14.48 7.58
CA TYR A 181 9.88 14.31 7.03
C TYR A 181 9.83 13.77 5.61
N TYR A 182 10.94 13.94 4.91
CA TYR A 182 11.18 13.35 3.60
C TYR A 182 12.40 12.44 3.70
N TYR A 183 12.44 11.36 2.92
CA TYR A 183 13.55 10.41 2.98
C TYR A 183 13.85 9.81 1.61
N ALA A 184 15.08 9.37 1.42
CA ALA A 184 15.51 8.65 0.22
C ALA A 184 16.65 7.69 0.53
N PHE A 185 16.84 6.74 -0.39
CA PHE A 185 17.97 5.84 -0.43
C PHE A 185 18.81 6.12 -1.68
N ASP A 186 20.12 5.95 -1.57
CA ASP A 186 21.06 6.10 -2.68
C ASP A 186 21.98 4.86 -2.75
N ILE A 187 22.19 4.32 -3.95
CA ILE A 187 23.15 3.24 -4.23
C ILE A 187 23.76 3.44 -5.62
N ASP A 188 25.09 3.35 -5.73
CA ASP A 188 25.83 3.43 -7.01
C ASP A 188 25.42 4.58 -7.94
N GLY A 189 25.17 5.76 -7.35
CA GLY A 189 24.75 6.96 -8.09
C GLY A 189 23.27 7.01 -8.48
N ALA A 190 22.50 5.94 -8.22
CA ALA A 190 21.05 5.92 -8.36
C ALA A 190 20.35 6.31 -7.04
N GLN A 191 19.29 7.11 -7.15
CA GLN A 191 18.46 7.53 -6.04
C GLN A 191 17.07 6.89 -6.13
N SER A 192 16.50 6.52 -4.98
CA SER A 192 15.12 6.06 -4.87
C SER A 192 14.12 7.20 -5.11
N PRO A 193 12.83 6.92 -5.32
CA PRO A 193 11.81 7.94 -5.11
C PRO A 193 11.96 8.57 -3.71
N ILE A 194 11.73 9.88 -3.61
CA ILE A 194 11.71 10.56 -2.31
C ILE A 194 10.39 10.23 -1.62
N GLY A 195 10.48 9.56 -0.48
CA GLY A 195 9.36 9.29 0.41
C GLY A 195 9.04 10.48 1.30
N ARG A 196 7.79 10.54 1.77
CA ARG A 196 7.30 11.40 2.83
C ARG A 196 6.82 10.52 3.97
N THR A 197 7.11 10.95 5.20
CA THR A 197 6.67 10.25 6.39
C THR A 197 6.34 11.22 7.51
N LYS A 198 5.80 10.74 8.63
CA LYS A 198 5.43 11.56 9.78
C LYS A 198 5.64 10.80 11.08
N THR A 199 6.39 11.40 12.01
CA THR A 199 6.53 10.89 13.38
C THR A 199 5.25 11.14 14.17
N PHE A 200 5.01 10.31 15.17
CA PHE A 200 3.90 10.54 16.10
C PHE A 200 4.20 11.68 17.07
N PRO A 201 3.17 12.37 17.59
CA PRO A 201 3.37 13.31 18.69
C PRO A 201 3.93 12.61 19.93
N ALA A 202 4.81 13.27 20.69
CA ALA A 202 5.42 12.67 21.88
C ALA A 202 4.44 12.45 23.03
N SER A 203 3.36 13.24 23.11
CA SER A 203 2.38 13.15 24.19
C SER A 203 0.97 13.43 23.70
N GLY A 204 0.28 12.38 23.23
CA GLY A 204 -1.10 12.48 22.77
C GLY A 204 -1.29 13.41 21.56
N ALA A 205 -2.49 13.39 21.01
CA ALA A 205 -2.88 14.27 19.93
C ALA A 205 -4.30 14.75 20.16
N THR A 206 -4.59 16.02 19.86
CA THR A 206 -5.97 16.50 19.83
C THR A 206 -6.77 15.85 18.70
N ARG A 207 -6.10 15.44 17.62
CA ARG A 207 -6.68 14.74 16.48
C ARG A 207 -5.60 13.93 15.74
N MET A 208 -5.98 12.75 15.30
CA MET A 208 -5.27 11.97 14.29
C MET A 208 -6.23 11.46 13.21
N ARG A 209 -5.70 11.20 12.02
CA ARG A 209 -6.46 10.73 10.87
C ARG A 209 -5.74 9.54 10.26
N PHE A 210 -6.42 8.41 10.28
CA PHE A 210 -5.94 7.17 9.71
C PHE A 210 -6.83 6.76 8.54
N ALA A 211 -6.24 6.15 7.52
CA ALA A 211 -6.96 5.30 6.60
C ALA A 211 -6.81 3.84 7.06
N LEU A 212 -7.91 3.09 7.09
CA LEU A 212 -7.92 1.67 7.47
C LEU A 212 -8.21 0.83 6.23
N VAL A 213 -7.37 -0.16 5.96
CA VAL A 213 -7.46 -1.05 4.78
C VAL A 213 -7.11 -2.49 5.13
N SER A 214 -7.61 -3.41 4.32
CA SER A 214 -7.26 -4.83 4.30
C SER A 214 -7.57 -5.40 2.92
N CYS A 215 -7.26 -6.68 2.72
CA CYS A 215 -7.78 -7.49 1.61
C CYS A 215 -7.43 -6.92 0.23
N SER A 216 -6.13 -6.73 -0.02
CA SER A 216 -5.60 -6.11 -1.23
C SER A 216 -5.35 -7.12 -2.35
N ASN A 217 -6.34 -7.93 -2.74
CA ASN A 217 -6.15 -9.00 -3.71
C ASN A 217 -5.75 -8.47 -5.12
N TYR A 218 -4.47 -8.64 -5.49
CA TYR A 218 -3.87 -8.10 -6.72
C TYR A 218 -4.56 -8.56 -8.02
N PRO A 219 -4.80 -9.86 -8.26
CA PRO A 219 -5.54 -10.32 -9.44
C PRO A 219 -7.04 -9.95 -9.43
N ALA A 220 -7.63 -9.55 -8.29
CA ALA A 220 -9.05 -9.20 -8.23
C ALA A 220 -9.36 -7.80 -8.75
N GLY A 221 -8.35 -6.93 -8.93
CA GLY A 221 -8.55 -5.61 -9.52
C GLY A 221 -7.42 -4.61 -9.25
N PHE A 222 -7.64 -3.39 -9.75
CA PHE A 222 -6.72 -2.28 -9.56
C PHE A 222 -6.84 -1.66 -8.17
N PHE A 223 -5.71 -1.20 -7.64
CA PHE A 223 -5.55 -0.62 -6.32
C PHE A 223 -6.00 0.86 -6.23
N ASN A 224 -7.15 1.18 -6.85
CA ASN A 224 -7.75 2.52 -6.90
C ASN A 224 -8.00 3.15 -5.50
N VAL A 225 -8.17 2.30 -4.48
CA VAL A 225 -8.32 2.74 -3.09
C VAL A 225 -7.02 3.40 -2.59
N TYR A 226 -5.87 2.83 -2.92
CA TYR A 226 -4.57 3.42 -2.59
C TYR A 226 -4.35 4.73 -3.35
N ALA A 227 -4.76 4.81 -4.62
CA ALA A 227 -4.76 6.06 -5.40
C ALA A 227 -5.60 7.16 -4.73
N SER A 228 -6.74 6.76 -4.13
CA SER A 228 -7.62 7.68 -3.41
C SER A 228 -7.01 8.13 -2.08
N MET A 229 -6.26 7.27 -1.39
CA MET A 229 -5.51 7.63 -0.18
C MET A 229 -4.33 8.55 -0.47
N ALA A 230 -3.60 8.34 -1.57
CA ALA A 230 -2.52 9.22 -2.02
C ALA A 230 -2.98 10.68 -2.17
N LYS A 231 -4.25 10.91 -2.54
CA LYS A 231 -4.87 12.23 -2.68
C LYS A 231 -5.31 12.86 -1.35
N ARG A 232 -5.03 12.24 -0.20
CA ARG A 232 -5.43 12.68 1.15
C ARG A 232 -4.23 13.10 1.98
N PRO A 233 -3.63 14.28 1.70
CA PRO A 233 -2.47 14.78 2.43
C PRO A 233 -2.75 15.08 3.91
N ASP A 234 -4.02 15.00 4.33
CA ASP A 234 -4.48 15.14 5.71
C ASP A 234 -4.40 13.84 6.53
N LEU A 235 -3.98 12.71 5.95
CA LEU A 235 -3.73 11.47 6.68
C LEU A 235 -2.40 11.52 7.43
N ASP A 236 -2.40 11.00 8.66
CA ASP A 236 -1.20 10.87 9.49
C ASP A 236 -0.50 9.53 9.26
N ALA A 237 -1.26 8.45 9.03
CA ALA A 237 -0.75 7.12 8.71
C ALA A 237 -1.82 6.26 8.01
N ILE A 238 -1.39 5.16 7.40
CA ILE A 238 -2.26 4.10 6.88
C ILE A 238 -2.15 2.90 7.82
N VAL A 239 -3.29 2.33 8.22
CA VAL A 239 -3.37 1.11 9.02
C VAL A 239 -3.82 -0.03 8.11
N HIS A 240 -2.96 -1.02 7.90
CA HIS A 240 -3.26 -2.22 7.12
C HIS A 240 -3.49 -3.41 8.05
N VAL A 241 -4.68 -3.99 8.05
CA VAL A 241 -5.10 -5.02 9.00
C VAL A 241 -5.20 -6.41 8.37
N GLY A 242 -4.16 -6.77 7.61
CA GLY A 242 -4.03 -8.09 7.00
C GLY A 242 -4.53 -8.22 5.57
N ASP A 243 -4.21 -9.36 4.96
CA ASP A 243 -4.40 -9.68 3.55
C ASP A 243 -3.74 -8.67 2.62
N TYR A 244 -2.51 -8.27 2.94
CA TYR A 244 -1.67 -7.45 2.08
C TYR A 244 -1.32 -8.18 0.80
N ILE A 245 -1.09 -9.49 0.90
CA ILE A 245 -0.99 -10.42 -0.23
C ILE A 245 -2.02 -11.54 -0.10
N TYR A 246 -2.26 -12.24 -1.21
CA TYR A 246 -2.91 -13.56 -1.25
C TYR A 246 -1.93 -14.57 -1.81
N GLU A 247 -1.97 -15.81 -1.32
CA GLU A 247 -1.03 -16.88 -1.66
C GLU A 247 -1.43 -17.70 -2.89
N PHE A 248 -2.69 -17.63 -3.31
CA PHE A 248 -3.29 -18.44 -4.38
C PHE A 248 -2.62 -18.33 -5.76
N GLY A 249 -2.78 -19.34 -6.60
CA GLY A 249 -2.46 -19.29 -8.02
C GLY A 249 -3.39 -18.40 -8.84
N GLU A 250 -3.00 -18.14 -10.08
CA GLU A 250 -3.85 -17.42 -11.03
C GLU A 250 -5.14 -18.21 -11.31
N GLY A 251 -6.29 -17.54 -11.22
CA GLY A 251 -7.61 -18.14 -11.47
C GLY A 251 -8.20 -18.93 -10.29
N GLU A 252 -7.46 -19.09 -9.18
CA GLU A 252 -7.95 -19.79 -7.99
C GLU A 252 -8.78 -18.85 -7.09
N TYR A 253 -8.24 -17.68 -6.76
CA TYR A 253 -8.94 -16.64 -5.99
C TYR A 253 -8.66 -15.26 -6.59
N GLY A 254 -9.35 -14.98 -7.70
CA GLY A 254 -9.09 -13.84 -8.58
C GLY A 254 -8.43 -14.31 -9.89
N ALA A 255 -8.72 -13.60 -10.98
CA ALA A 255 -8.21 -13.90 -12.32
C ALA A 255 -7.64 -12.62 -12.93
N GLY A 256 -6.32 -12.46 -12.82
CA GLY A 256 -5.61 -11.25 -13.22
C GLY A 256 -5.22 -11.21 -14.70
N LEU A 257 -5.31 -12.32 -15.44
CA LEU A 257 -4.82 -12.42 -16.82
C LEU A 257 -5.41 -11.34 -17.75
N GLU A 258 -6.72 -11.15 -17.73
CA GLU A 258 -7.40 -10.19 -18.62
C GLU A 258 -7.07 -8.72 -18.32
N ILE A 259 -6.57 -8.44 -17.11
CA ILE A 259 -6.20 -7.09 -16.65
C ILE A 259 -4.69 -6.93 -16.47
N ASN A 260 -3.89 -7.89 -16.95
CA ASN A 260 -2.42 -7.92 -16.81
C ASN A 260 -1.95 -7.79 -15.35
N ARG A 261 -2.61 -8.51 -14.44
CA ARG A 261 -2.30 -8.56 -13.01
C ARG A 261 -2.21 -10.00 -12.50
N VAL A 262 -1.55 -10.85 -13.27
CA VAL A 262 -1.25 -12.23 -12.87
C VAL A 262 -0.32 -12.19 -11.65
N PRO A 263 -0.66 -12.87 -10.54
CA PRO A 263 0.22 -12.94 -9.40
C PRO A 263 1.43 -13.83 -9.74
N GLU A 264 2.63 -13.46 -9.27
CA GLU A 264 3.82 -14.29 -9.47
C GLU A 264 4.25 -14.95 -8.14
N PRO A 265 4.64 -16.24 -8.15
CA PRO A 265 4.46 -17.17 -9.26
C PRO A 265 2.95 -17.41 -9.53
N PRO A 266 2.53 -17.81 -10.75
CA PRO A 266 1.12 -18.01 -11.12
C PRO A 266 0.55 -19.32 -10.57
N ARG A 267 0.99 -19.71 -9.39
CA ARG A 267 0.60 -20.89 -8.62
C ARG A 267 0.60 -20.52 -7.14
N GLU A 268 0.10 -21.43 -6.32
CA GLU A 268 0.14 -21.27 -4.88
C GLU A 268 1.57 -21.03 -4.35
N ALA A 269 1.70 -20.02 -3.48
CA ALA A 269 2.94 -19.67 -2.81
C ALA A 269 3.16 -20.55 -1.58
N VAL A 270 4.27 -21.29 -1.58
CA VAL A 270 4.61 -22.25 -0.53
C VAL A 270 6.05 -22.05 -0.05
N ALA A 271 7.00 -21.89 -0.98
CA ALA A 271 8.40 -21.68 -0.65
C ALA A 271 8.70 -20.21 -0.36
N LEU A 272 9.80 -19.93 0.34
CA LEU A 272 10.24 -18.56 0.64
C LEU A 272 10.41 -17.70 -0.63
N SER A 273 10.94 -18.29 -1.70
CA SER A 273 11.06 -17.62 -3.00
C SER A 273 9.70 -17.23 -3.59
N ASP A 274 8.69 -18.06 -3.38
CA ASP A 274 7.34 -17.80 -3.88
C ASP A 274 6.72 -16.61 -3.15
N TYR A 275 6.79 -16.59 -1.80
CA TYR A 275 6.29 -15.45 -1.03
C TYR A 275 7.03 -14.16 -1.35
N ARG A 276 8.37 -14.20 -1.49
CA ARG A 276 9.15 -13.01 -1.89
C ARG A 276 8.71 -12.49 -3.25
N LEU A 277 8.55 -13.39 -4.22
CA LEU A 277 8.06 -13.02 -5.55
C LEU A 277 6.63 -12.48 -5.48
N ARG A 278 5.78 -13.04 -4.61
CA ARG A 278 4.41 -12.56 -4.40
C ARG A 278 4.37 -11.14 -3.86
N TYR A 279 5.15 -10.82 -2.83
CA TYR A 279 5.29 -9.44 -2.36
C TYR A 279 5.85 -8.52 -3.45
N ALA A 280 6.83 -8.99 -4.22
CA ALA A 280 7.40 -8.25 -5.34
C ALA A 280 6.32 -7.87 -6.36
N THR A 281 5.47 -8.84 -6.76
CA THR A 281 4.36 -8.60 -7.70
C THR A 281 3.39 -7.56 -7.16
N TYR A 282 2.94 -7.69 -5.92
CA TYR A 282 2.00 -6.74 -5.33
C TYR A 282 2.60 -5.34 -5.27
N ARG A 283 3.89 -5.26 -4.92
CA ARG A 283 4.68 -4.02 -4.90
C ARG A 283 5.03 -3.47 -6.28
N THR A 284 4.63 -4.09 -7.40
CA THR A 284 4.71 -3.47 -8.73
C THR A 284 3.58 -2.47 -8.98
N ASP A 285 2.50 -2.53 -8.18
CA ASP A 285 1.37 -1.64 -8.37
C ASP A 285 1.73 -0.17 -8.05
N PRO A 286 1.54 0.76 -8.99
CA PRO A 286 1.98 2.14 -8.83
C PRO A 286 1.19 2.90 -7.75
N ASP A 287 -0.09 2.58 -7.56
CA ASP A 287 -0.93 3.24 -6.55
C ASP A 287 -0.54 2.79 -5.14
N LEU A 288 -0.20 1.51 -4.98
CA LEU A 288 0.36 0.99 -3.73
C LEU A 288 1.74 1.57 -3.44
N GLN A 289 2.62 1.65 -4.43
CA GLN A 289 3.94 2.30 -4.27
C GLN A 289 3.77 3.76 -3.84
N GLU A 290 2.85 4.51 -4.45
CA GLU A 290 2.62 5.91 -4.12
C GLU A 290 2.06 6.09 -2.70
N ALA A 291 1.14 5.23 -2.27
CA ALA A 291 0.64 5.24 -0.90
C ALA A 291 1.77 5.00 0.13
N HIS A 292 2.62 3.99 -0.11
CA HIS A 292 3.80 3.71 0.73
C HIS A 292 4.84 4.84 0.71
N ARG A 293 5.02 5.48 -0.45
CA ARG A 293 5.90 6.62 -0.60
C ARG A 293 5.42 7.80 0.24
N LEU A 294 4.11 8.01 0.38
CA LEU A 294 3.55 9.23 0.97
C LEU A 294 3.23 9.17 2.46
N PHE A 295 3.00 7.98 3.02
CA PHE A 295 2.50 7.80 4.39
C PHE A 295 3.23 6.66 5.12
N PRO A 296 3.40 6.76 6.44
CA PRO A 296 3.82 5.60 7.23
C PRO A 296 2.70 4.56 7.31
N PHE A 297 3.06 3.29 7.13
CA PHE A 297 2.17 2.15 7.30
C PHE A 297 2.33 1.55 8.70
N ILE A 298 1.20 1.27 9.34
CA ILE A 298 1.11 0.47 10.56
C ILE A 298 0.42 -0.81 10.15
N ALA A 299 1.18 -1.90 10.09
CA ALA A 299 0.73 -3.13 9.44
C ALA A 299 0.74 -4.32 10.39
N VAL A 300 -0.35 -5.08 10.35
CA VAL A 300 -0.45 -6.44 10.89
C VAL A 300 -0.88 -7.37 9.76
N TRP A 301 -0.45 -8.62 9.81
CA TRP A 301 -0.91 -9.67 8.89
C TRP A 301 -2.27 -10.21 9.34
N ASP A 302 -2.95 -10.89 8.43
CA ASP A 302 -3.98 -11.90 8.74
C ASP A 302 -3.49 -13.26 8.20
N ASP A 303 -4.40 -14.12 7.75
CA ASP A 303 -4.11 -15.47 7.30
C ASP A 303 -3.46 -15.50 5.91
N HIS A 304 -3.88 -14.67 4.95
CA HIS A 304 -3.39 -14.74 3.56
C HIS A 304 -1.94 -14.27 3.34
N GLU A 305 -1.33 -13.60 4.31
CA GLU A 305 0.13 -13.45 4.31
C GLU A 305 0.87 -14.80 4.46
N ILE A 306 0.16 -15.83 4.90
CA ILE A 306 0.61 -17.21 5.07
C ILE A 306 -0.17 -18.14 4.15
N CYS A 307 -1.42 -18.42 4.47
CA CYS A 307 -2.29 -19.38 3.80
C CYS A 307 -3.71 -19.20 4.36
N ASN A 308 -4.73 -19.30 3.50
CA ASN A 308 -6.14 -19.13 3.89
C ASN A 308 -6.51 -19.97 5.13
N ASP A 309 -7.24 -19.37 6.06
CA ASP A 309 -7.63 -19.89 7.38
C ASP A 309 -6.48 -20.48 8.20
N ALA A 310 -5.28 -19.87 8.12
CA ALA A 310 -4.14 -20.27 8.93
C ALA A 310 -4.39 -20.09 10.44
N TRP A 311 -4.02 -21.11 11.20
CA TRP A 311 -3.99 -21.10 12.66
C TRP A 311 -2.66 -21.66 13.17
N ALA A 312 -2.57 -21.94 14.48
CA ALA A 312 -1.31 -22.34 15.10
C ALA A 312 -0.68 -23.58 14.43
N GLY A 313 -1.49 -24.60 14.11
CA GLY A 313 -1.05 -25.92 13.67
C GLY A 313 -1.39 -26.30 12.23
N GLY A 314 -2.03 -25.43 11.44
CA GLY A 314 -2.31 -25.70 10.04
C GLY A 314 -3.01 -24.53 9.35
N ALA A 315 -3.53 -24.79 8.16
CA ALA A 315 -4.39 -23.90 7.38
C ALA A 315 -5.35 -24.75 6.55
N ILE A 316 -6.51 -24.21 6.16
CA ILE A 316 -7.46 -24.96 5.32
C ILE A 316 -6.89 -25.21 3.93
N ASN A 317 -6.12 -24.24 3.42
CA ASN A 317 -5.53 -24.27 2.10
C ASN A 317 -4.08 -24.80 2.13
N HIS A 318 -3.75 -25.69 3.07
CA HIS A 318 -2.47 -26.35 3.12
C HIS A 318 -2.59 -27.87 3.05
N ASN A 319 -1.91 -28.50 2.07
CA ASN A 319 -1.95 -29.94 1.87
C ASN A 319 -0.56 -30.56 1.60
N PRO A 320 0.03 -31.24 2.59
CA PRO A 320 1.30 -31.95 2.43
C PRO A 320 1.27 -33.05 1.35
N GLU A 321 0.13 -33.71 1.15
CA GLU A 321 -0.03 -34.77 0.14
C GLU A 321 0.04 -34.22 -1.29
N LYS A 322 -0.24 -32.93 -1.49
CA LYS A 322 -0.05 -32.21 -2.76
C LYS A 322 1.40 -31.73 -2.97
N GLY A 323 2.32 -32.07 -2.07
CA GLY A 323 3.72 -31.68 -2.17
C GLY A 323 4.04 -30.30 -1.61
N GLU A 324 3.15 -29.70 -0.83
CA GLU A 324 3.38 -28.40 -0.19
C GLU A 324 4.34 -28.47 1.02
N GLY A 325 4.75 -29.68 1.40
CA GLY A 325 5.69 -29.91 2.48
C GLY A 325 5.08 -29.75 3.87
N ASP A 326 5.94 -29.51 4.85
CA ASP A 326 5.55 -29.34 6.25
C ASP A 326 4.99 -27.94 6.53
N TRP A 327 3.92 -27.88 7.33
CA TRP A 327 3.25 -26.62 7.67
C TRP A 327 4.17 -25.61 8.33
N ALA A 328 5.00 -26.06 9.29
CA ALA A 328 5.91 -25.15 9.99
C ALA A 328 6.94 -24.53 9.03
N THR A 329 7.35 -25.29 8.00
CA THR A 329 8.24 -24.80 6.94
C THR A 329 7.57 -23.71 6.10
N ARG A 330 6.33 -23.93 5.61
CA ARG A 330 5.56 -22.92 4.84
C ARG A 330 5.32 -21.66 5.67
N LYS A 331 4.88 -21.82 6.92
CA LYS A 331 4.64 -20.72 7.87
C LYS A 331 5.90 -19.89 8.15
N ALA A 332 7.05 -20.55 8.34
CA ALA A 332 8.32 -19.85 8.53
C ALA A 332 8.76 -19.08 7.28
N ALA A 333 8.54 -19.64 6.08
CA ALA A 333 8.82 -18.98 4.82
C ALA A 333 7.97 -17.71 4.64
N ALA A 334 6.66 -17.82 4.85
CA ALA A 334 5.71 -16.71 4.80
C ALA A 334 6.08 -15.57 5.76
N TYR A 335 6.30 -15.89 7.04
CA TYR A 335 6.66 -14.88 8.04
C TYR A 335 7.98 -14.19 7.73
N ARG A 336 8.97 -14.93 7.23
CA ARG A 336 10.24 -14.34 6.82
C ARG A 336 10.04 -13.34 5.69
N ALA A 337 9.29 -13.70 4.65
CA ALA A 337 9.00 -12.79 3.55
C ALA A 337 8.22 -11.55 4.03
N TYR A 338 7.19 -11.72 4.86
CA TYR A 338 6.44 -10.60 5.44
C TYR A 338 7.36 -9.65 6.21
N ARG A 339 8.25 -10.17 7.06
CA ARG A 339 9.21 -9.35 7.81
C ARG A 339 10.23 -8.65 6.91
N GLU A 340 10.58 -9.24 5.77
CA GLU A 340 11.48 -8.63 4.80
C GLU A 340 10.79 -7.50 4.03
N TRP A 341 9.52 -7.66 3.66
CA TRP A 341 8.81 -6.80 2.70
C TRP A 341 7.88 -5.72 3.30
N MET A 342 7.59 -5.80 4.60
CA MET A 342 6.78 -4.81 5.31
C MET A 342 7.65 -3.81 6.12
N PRO A 343 7.27 -2.51 6.17
CA PRO A 343 8.06 -1.46 6.81
C PRO A 343 7.87 -1.41 8.34
N ARG A 344 8.20 -2.51 9.03
CA ARG A 344 8.03 -2.69 10.48
C ARG A 344 9.16 -3.46 11.14
#